data_AF-A0AB38B7R3-F1
#
_entry.id   AF-A0AB38B7R3-F1
#
_cell.length_a   1.000
_cell.length_b   1.000
_cell.length_c   1.000
_cell.angle_alpha   90.00
_cell.angle_beta   90.00
_cell.angle_gamma   90.00
#
_symmetry.space_group_name_H-M   'P 1'
#
loop_
_entity.id
_entity.type
_entity.pdbx_description
1 polymer ?
#
loop_
_entity_poly.entity_id
_entity_poly.type
_entity_poly.pdbx_seq_one_letter_code
_entity_poly.pdbx_strand_id
1 'polypeptide(L)'
;MILAFDGSSIDGSGYRDVVRLAQHSPGGLDDLVSFWSTYGLALFAVLAALGWWRARQAGATAAVTALAVPAIVVVAYGVDAVVKLVVREDLPCQSLQVKVLEACPAPGDWSFPSNHAAIAAAAAVALLFVSRRLGAVGALPPW
;
A
#
# COMPACT_ATOMS: atom_id res chain seq x y z
N MET A 1 -24.09 4.89 -18.52
CA MET A 1 -23.46 4.33 -17.30
C MET A 1 -22.37 3.40 -17.76
N ILE A 2 -21.15 3.56 -17.27
CA ILE A 2 -20.10 2.55 -17.47
C ILE A 2 -20.19 1.62 -16.27
N LEU A 3 -20.34 0.32 -16.52
CA LEU A 3 -20.48 -0.70 -15.48
C LEU A 3 -19.13 -0.86 -14.75
N ALA A 4 -19.15 -0.84 -13.42
CA ALA A 4 -18.00 -1.18 -12.59
C ALA A 4 -17.82 -2.71 -12.57
N PHE A 5 -16.59 -3.15 -12.33
CA PHE A 5 -16.27 -4.56 -12.19
C PHE A 5 -16.54 -5.01 -10.74
N ASP A 6 -17.10 -6.22 -10.57
CA ASP A 6 -17.25 -6.85 -9.25
C ASP A 6 -16.36 -8.10 -9.16
N GLY A 7 -15.29 -8.00 -8.36
CA GLY A 7 -14.34 -9.08 -8.12
C GLY A 7 -14.84 -10.17 -7.16
N SER A 8 -16.02 -10.00 -6.54
CA SER A 8 -16.51 -10.88 -5.46
C SER A 8 -16.62 -12.38 -5.84
N SER A 9 -16.76 -12.68 -7.12
CA SER A 9 -16.78 -14.06 -7.64
C SER A 9 -15.42 -14.75 -7.64
N ILE A 10 -14.32 -13.98 -7.58
CA ILE A 10 -12.94 -14.47 -7.63
C ILE A 10 -12.40 -14.68 -6.22
N ASP A 11 -12.43 -13.64 -5.38
CA ASP A 11 -11.79 -13.62 -4.07
C ASP A 11 -12.74 -13.28 -2.91
N GLY A 12 -14.03 -13.08 -3.19
CA GLY A 12 -14.99 -12.62 -2.19
C GLY A 12 -15.19 -13.58 -1.01
N SER A 13 -14.98 -14.89 -1.19
CA SER A 13 -14.97 -15.83 -0.05
C SER A 13 -13.78 -15.59 0.87
N GLY A 14 -12.58 -15.40 0.32
CA GLY A 14 -11.38 -15.09 1.09
C GLY A 14 -11.50 -13.76 1.81
N TYR A 15 -12.04 -12.74 1.13
CA TYR A 15 -12.32 -11.44 1.76
C TYR A 15 -13.27 -11.57 2.96
N ARG A 16 -14.38 -12.32 2.81
CA ARG A 16 -15.33 -12.55 3.92
C ARG A 16 -14.69 -13.29 5.09
N ASP A 17 -13.80 -14.24 4.83
CA ASP A 17 -13.11 -14.99 5.89
C ASP A 17 -12.15 -14.08 6.67
N VAL A 18 -11.42 -13.18 5.99
CA VAL A 18 -10.57 -12.17 6.64
C VAL A 18 -11.42 -11.20 7.48
N VAL A 19 -12.52 -10.69 6.94
CA VAL A 19 -13.42 -9.80 7.70
C VAL A 19 -14.04 -10.52 8.90
N ARG A 20 -14.45 -11.78 8.74
CA ARG A 20 -14.96 -12.60 9.87
C ARG A 20 -13.89 -12.77 10.94
N LEU A 21 -12.65 -13.05 10.56
CA LEU A 21 -11.54 -13.17 11.50
C LEU A 21 -11.28 -11.86 12.25
N ALA A 22 -11.32 -10.73 11.55
CA ALA A 22 -11.19 -9.40 12.16
C ALA A 22 -12.27 -9.17 13.22
N GLN A 23 -13.53 -9.52 12.94
CA GLN A 23 -14.63 -9.37 13.90
C GLN A 23 -14.48 -10.21 15.19
N HIS A 24 -13.66 -11.26 15.17
CA HIS A 24 -13.39 -12.11 16.33
C HIS A 24 -12.01 -11.85 16.95
N SER A 25 -11.28 -10.87 16.43
CA SER A 25 -9.96 -10.48 16.93
C SER A 25 -10.06 -9.57 18.16
N PRO A 26 -9.03 -9.52 19.02
CA PRO A 26 -8.97 -8.54 20.10
C PRO A 26 -9.01 -7.11 19.55
N GLY A 27 -9.78 -6.21 20.17
CA GLY A 27 -9.96 -4.84 19.68
C GLY A 27 -8.66 -4.02 19.54
N GLY A 28 -7.60 -4.35 20.29
CA GLY A 28 -6.30 -3.72 20.10
C GLY A 28 -5.64 -4.00 18.74
N LEU A 29 -6.05 -5.06 18.03
CA LEU A 29 -5.60 -5.31 16.66
C LEU A 29 -6.23 -4.35 15.65
N ASP A 30 -7.49 -3.95 15.86
CA ASP A 30 -8.15 -2.95 15.01
C ASP A 30 -7.42 -1.61 15.10
N ASP A 31 -7.09 -1.16 16.32
CA ASP A 31 -6.33 0.07 16.56
C ASP A 31 -4.95 0.02 15.89
N LEU A 32 -4.26 -1.11 15.98
CA LEU A 32 -2.95 -1.32 15.35
C LEU A 32 -3.04 -1.27 13.82
N VAL A 33 -4.04 -1.93 13.24
CA VAL A 33 -4.26 -1.97 11.78
C VAL A 33 -4.65 -0.58 11.26
N SER A 34 -5.53 0.16 11.95
CA SER A 34 -5.87 1.54 11.57
C SER A 34 -4.68 2.48 11.70
N PHE A 35 -3.89 2.37 12.77
CA PHE A 35 -2.65 3.13 12.92
C PHE A 35 -1.68 2.85 11.77
N TRP A 36 -1.44 1.57 11.46
CA TRP A 36 -0.53 1.19 10.38
C TRP A 36 -1.05 1.61 9.00
N SER A 37 -2.34 1.49 8.76
CA SER A 37 -2.98 1.94 7.52
C SER A 37 -2.82 3.45 7.32
N THR A 38 -2.81 4.22 8.42
CA THR A 38 -2.65 5.68 8.38
C THR A 38 -1.18 6.10 8.23
N TYR A 39 -0.28 5.48 8.97
CA TYR A 39 1.10 5.98 9.14
C TYR A 39 2.18 5.10 8.50
N GLY A 40 1.85 3.90 8.01
CA GLY A 40 2.81 2.94 7.47
C GLY A 40 3.63 3.50 6.31
N LEU A 41 3.04 4.33 5.45
CA LEU A 41 3.76 4.99 4.35
C LEU A 41 4.76 6.06 4.83
N ALA A 42 4.52 6.68 5.99
CA ALA A 42 5.46 7.62 6.57
C ALA A 42 6.77 6.93 6.96
N LEU A 43 6.74 5.65 7.37
CA LEU A 43 7.95 4.88 7.62
C LEU A 43 8.82 4.79 6.36
N PHE A 44 8.23 4.49 5.19
CA PHE A 44 8.97 4.42 3.93
C PHE A 44 9.58 5.76 3.54
N ALA A 45 8.88 6.88 3.79
CA ALA A 45 9.43 8.21 3.58
C ALA A 45 10.65 8.48 4.49
N VAL A 46 10.58 8.09 5.76
CA VAL A 46 11.71 8.19 6.71
C VAL A 46 12.88 7.31 6.25
N LEU A 47 12.63 6.06 5.87
CA LEU A 47 13.65 5.14 5.37
C LEU A 47 14.33 5.66 4.10
N ALA A 48 13.57 6.25 3.17
CA ALA A 48 14.11 6.89 1.97
C ALA A 48 14.97 8.11 2.30
N ALA A 49 14.52 8.97 3.22
CA ALA A 49 15.29 10.12 3.69
C ALA A 49 16.60 9.70 4.38
N LEU A 50 16.55 8.65 5.22
CA LEU A 50 17.73 8.07 5.85
C LEU A 50 18.68 7.46 4.82
N GLY A 51 18.16 6.72 3.84
CA GLY A 51 18.92 6.15 2.73
C GLY A 51 19.66 7.22 1.94
N TRP A 52 18.97 8.30 1.57
CA TRP A 52 19.56 9.44 0.89
C TRP A 52 20.58 10.19 1.75
N TRP A 53 20.29 10.41 3.04
CA TRP A 53 21.22 11.03 3.98
C TRP A 53 22.54 10.25 4.07
N ARG A 54 22.47 8.92 4.19
CA ARG A 54 23.67 8.07 4.22
C ARG A 54 24.40 8.05 2.88
N ALA A 55 23.66 7.98 1.77
CA ALA A 55 24.24 7.95 0.43
C ALA A 55 25.00 9.24 0.08
N ARG A 56 24.54 10.40 0.56
CA ARG A 56 25.25 11.67 0.41
C ARG A 56 26.66 11.68 0.99
N GLN A 57 26.86 10.98 2.10
CA GLN A 57 28.19 10.88 2.73
C GLN A 57 29.15 9.99 1.92
N ALA A 58 28.63 9.14 1.03
CA ALA A 58 29.43 8.27 0.17
C ALA A 58 29.79 8.89 -1.19
N GLY A 59 29.06 9.91 -1.64
CA GLY A 59 29.36 10.67 -2.85
C GLY A 59 28.12 11.12 -3.65
N ALA A 60 28.34 12.02 -4.61
CA ALA A 60 27.27 12.62 -5.41
C ALA A 60 26.46 11.59 -6.20
N THR A 61 27.13 10.63 -6.85
CA THR A 61 26.45 9.57 -7.61
C THR A 61 25.52 8.74 -6.72
N ALA A 62 25.97 8.34 -5.53
CA ALA A 62 25.15 7.59 -4.58
C ALA A 62 23.95 8.40 -4.10
N ALA A 63 24.13 9.70 -3.83
CA ALA A 63 23.05 10.60 -3.47
C ALA A 63 21.97 10.70 -4.56
N VAL A 64 22.38 10.83 -5.82
CA VAL A 64 21.46 10.88 -6.97
C VAL A 64 20.74 9.54 -7.14
N THR A 65 21.45 8.42 -7.01
CA THR A 65 20.82 7.08 -7.06
C THR A 65 19.75 6.92 -5.98
N ALA A 66 19.98 7.42 -4.76
CA ALA A 66 19.00 7.33 -3.69
C ALA A 66 17.71 8.14 -3.96
N LEU A 67 17.77 9.19 -4.78
CA LEU A 67 16.59 9.93 -5.24
C LEU A 67 15.71 9.14 -6.22
N ALA A 68 16.19 8.00 -6.74
CA ALA A 68 15.36 7.11 -7.54
C ALA A 68 14.20 6.51 -6.72
N VAL A 69 14.34 6.38 -5.39
CA VAL A 69 13.28 5.81 -4.52
C VAL A 69 11.97 6.60 -4.61
N PRO A 70 11.92 7.92 -4.28
CA PRO A 70 10.68 8.68 -4.42
C PRO A 70 10.20 8.76 -5.88
N ALA A 71 11.11 8.81 -6.86
CA ALA A 71 10.72 8.82 -8.27
C ALA A 71 10.00 7.53 -8.70
N ILE A 72 10.53 6.37 -8.31
CA ILE A 72 9.92 5.06 -8.57
C ILE A 72 8.56 4.95 -7.91
N VAL A 73 8.41 5.44 -6.67
CA VAL A 73 7.13 5.46 -5.97
C VAL A 73 6.08 6.29 -6.70
N VAL A 74 6.44 7.49 -7.18
CA VAL A 74 5.52 8.34 -7.94
C VAL A 74 5.11 7.67 -9.25
N VAL A 75 6.05 7.05 -9.96
CA VAL A 75 5.74 6.30 -11.19
C VAL A 75 4.81 5.12 -10.89
N ALA A 76 5.09 4.35 -9.84
CA ALA A 76 4.26 3.21 -9.43
C ALA A 76 2.83 3.65 -9.08
N TYR A 77 2.68 4.74 -8.34
CA TYR A 77 1.36 5.32 -8.04
C TYR A 77 0.64 5.80 -9.31
N GLY A 78 1.36 6.42 -10.25
CA GLY A 78 0.79 6.82 -11.53
C GLY A 78 0.26 5.63 -12.34
N VAL A 79 1.01 4.52 -12.37
CA VAL A 79 0.57 3.27 -13.00
C VAL A 79 -0.64 2.69 -12.28
N ASP A 80 -0.62 2.63 -10.95
CA ASP A 80 -1.73 2.15 -10.13
C ASP A 80 -3.02 2.94 -10.39
N ALA A 81 -2.94 4.27 -10.41
CA ALA A 81 -4.06 5.17 -10.72
C ALA A 81 -4.62 4.92 -12.13
N VAL A 82 -3.76 4.70 -13.13
CA VAL A 82 -4.22 4.36 -14.48
C VAL A 82 -4.92 3.01 -14.50
N VAL A 83 -4.36 1.99 -13.83
CA VAL A 83 -4.99 0.66 -13.74
C VAL A 83 -6.36 0.74 -13.07
N LYS A 84 -6.50 1.50 -11.97
CA LYS A 84 -7.78 1.76 -11.30
C LYS A 84 -8.83 2.34 -12.25
N LEU A 85 -8.44 3.31 -13.09
CA LEU A 85 -9.35 3.93 -14.05
C LEU A 85 -9.75 3.01 -15.20
N VAL A 86 -8.96 1.97 -15.49
CA VAL A 86 -9.25 0.97 -16.52
C VAL A 86 -10.12 -0.16 -15.96
N VAL A 87 -9.74 -0.72 -14.81
CA VAL A 87 -10.42 -1.88 -14.19
C VAL A 87 -11.73 -1.47 -13.53
N ARG A 88 -11.74 -0.34 -12.80
CA ARG A 88 -12.92 0.21 -12.11
C ARG A 88 -13.64 -0.83 -11.27
N GLU A 89 -12.89 -1.51 -10.43
CA GLU A 89 -13.46 -2.50 -9.51
C GLU A 89 -14.10 -1.79 -8.32
N ASP A 90 -15.35 -2.15 -8.02
CA ASP A 90 -16.06 -1.61 -6.87
C ASP A 90 -15.39 -2.03 -5.55
N LEU A 91 -15.61 -1.24 -4.50
CA LEU A 91 -15.12 -1.62 -3.18
C LEU A 91 -15.89 -2.84 -2.64
N PRO A 92 -15.21 -3.78 -1.97
CA PRO A 92 -15.88 -4.93 -1.36
C PRO A 92 -17.01 -4.54 -0.40
N CYS A 93 -16.93 -3.38 0.28
CA CYS A 93 -18.02 -2.90 1.15
C CYS A 93 -19.30 -2.49 0.39
N GLN A 94 -19.22 -2.29 -0.93
CA GLN A 94 -20.35 -1.93 -1.79
C GLN A 94 -20.98 -3.18 -2.43
N SER A 95 -20.16 -4.18 -2.81
CA SER A 95 -20.64 -5.43 -3.43
C SER A 95 -20.88 -6.56 -2.43
N LEU A 96 -20.11 -6.63 -1.35
CA LEU A 96 -20.26 -7.58 -0.25
C LEU A 96 -20.91 -6.89 0.96
N GLN A 97 -22.00 -7.47 1.48
CA GLN A 97 -22.66 -7.00 2.70
C GLN A 97 -21.83 -7.38 3.94
N VAL A 98 -20.71 -6.69 4.14
CA VAL A 98 -19.69 -6.97 5.17
C VAL A 98 -19.42 -5.73 6.03
N LYS A 99 -19.14 -5.94 7.32
CA LYS A 99 -18.74 -4.86 8.24
C LYS A 99 -17.23 -4.71 8.22
N VAL A 100 -16.76 -3.63 7.63
CA VAL A 100 -15.34 -3.25 7.52
C VAL A 100 -14.93 -2.31 8.66
N LEU A 101 -13.62 -2.24 8.91
CA LEU A 101 -13.02 -1.40 9.96
C LEU A 101 -13.14 0.10 9.63
N GLU A 102 -12.74 0.47 8.41
CA GLU A 102 -12.83 1.85 7.91
C GLU A 102 -14.15 2.09 7.20
N ALA A 103 -14.67 3.32 7.27
CA ALA A 103 -15.93 3.69 6.63
C ALA A 103 -15.85 3.49 5.10
N CYS A 104 -16.91 2.93 4.50
CA CYS A 104 -16.97 2.72 3.07
C CYS A 104 -17.01 4.09 2.34
N PRO A 105 -16.02 4.41 1.49
CA PRO A 105 -15.99 5.64 0.71
C PRO A 105 -17.19 5.81 -0.23
N ALA A 106 -17.41 7.06 -0.67
CA ALA A 106 -18.40 7.36 -1.70
C ALA A 106 -18.03 6.67 -3.04
N PRO A 107 -19.04 6.39 -3.90
CA PRO A 107 -18.80 5.79 -5.22
C PRO A 107 -17.82 6.60 -6.06
N GLY A 108 -16.94 5.90 -6.80
CA GLY A 108 -15.90 6.52 -7.63
C GLY A 108 -14.48 6.37 -7.08
N ASP A 109 -14.34 5.84 -5.86
CA ASP A 109 -13.10 5.19 -5.43
C ASP A 109 -13.11 3.73 -5.90
N TRP A 110 -11.99 3.24 -6.42
CA TRP A 110 -11.87 1.90 -7.00
C TRP A 110 -10.98 1.02 -6.13
N SER A 111 -11.32 -0.25 -5.96
CA SER A 111 -10.60 -1.16 -5.07
C SER A 111 -9.29 -1.68 -5.66
N PHE A 112 -9.25 -1.95 -6.97
CA PHE A 112 -8.12 -2.64 -7.60
C PHE A 112 -7.23 -1.72 -8.45
N PRO A 113 -5.90 -1.72 -8.23
CA PRO A 113 -5.16 -2.37 -7.14
C PRO A 113 -5.18 -1.52 -5.85
N SER A 114 -4.55 -1.96 -4.75
CA SER A 114 -4.43 -1.13 -3.55
C SER A 114 -3.30 -0.10 -3.69
N ASN A 115 -3.63 1.20 -3.57
CA ASN A 115 -2.66 2.31 -3.54
C ASN A 115 -1.54 2.07 -2.50
N HIS A 116 -1.92 1.72 -1.26
CA HIS A 116 -0.97 1.52 -0.16
C HIS A 116 -0.02 0.35 -0.45
N ALA A 117 -0.55 -0.76 -0.96
CA ALA A 117 0.25 -1.93 -1.31
C ALA A 117 1.24 -1.60 -2.45
N ALA A 118 0.78 -0.92 -3.51
CA ALA A 118 1.62 -0.53 -4.65
C ALA A 118 2.75 0.41 -4.22
N ILE A 119 2.43 1.44 -3.43
CA ILE A 119 3.42 2.41 -2.93
C ILE A 119 4.43 1.75 -2.00
N ALA A 120 3.96 0.96 -1.02
CA ALA A 120 4.83 0.28 -0.06
C ALA A 120 5.77 -0.70 -0.75
N ALA A 121 5.26 -1.53 -1.68
CA ALA A 121 6.07 -2.48 -2.44
C ALA A 121 7.11 -1.77 -3.31
N ALA A 122 6.72 -0.72 -4.03
CA ALA A 122 7.64 0.07 -4.85
C ALA A 122 8.75 0.71 -3.99
N ALA A 123 8.39 1.29 -2.85
CA ALA A 123 9.35 1.88 -1.91
C ALA A 123 10.31 0.83 -1.33
N ALA A 124 9.80 -0.32 -0.87
CA ALA A 124 10.60 -1.41 -0.33
C ALA A 124 11.62 -1.93 -1.35
N VAL A 125 11.16 -2.21 -2.57
CA VAL A 125 12.00 -2.71 -3.66
C VAL A 125 13.06 -1.67 -4.04
N ALA A 126 12.68 -0.40 -4.24
CA ALA A 126 13.64 0.65 -4.56
C ALA A 126 14.69 0.85 -3.44
N LEU A 127 14.26 0.77 -2.17
CA LEU A 127 15.16 0.85 -1.02
C LEU A 127 16.17 -0.29 -0.96
N LEU A 128 15.82 -1.51 -1.42
CA LEU A 128 16.77 -2.63 -1.49
C LEU A 128 17.97 -2.31 -2.41
N PHE A 129 17.75 -1.52 -3.47
CA PHE A 129 18.82 -1.07 -4.38
C PHE A 129 19.67 0.07 -3.79
N VAL A 130 19.14 0.84 -2.84
CA VAL A 130 19.90 1.88 -2.12
C VAL A 130 20.68 1.29 -0.95
N SER A 131 20.05 0.42 -0.16
CA SER A 131 20.65 -0.24 1.00
C SER A 131 19.87 -1.51 1.34
N ARG A 132 20.51 -2.67 1.20
CA ARG A 132 19.90 -3.97 1.54
C ARG A 132 19.38 -4.02 2.97
N ARG A 133 20.00 -3.30 3.92
CA ARG A 133 19.52 -3.22 5.31
C ARG A 133 18.23 -2.40 5.43
N LEU A 134 18.17 -1.22 4.80
CA LEU A 134 16.96 -0.37 4.85
C LEU A 134 15.80 -1.00 4.07
N GLY A 135 16.09 -1.58 2.91
CA GLY A 135 15.11 -2.33 2.14
C GLY A 135 14.62 -3.58 2.87
N ALA A 136 15.48 -4.31 3.58
CA ALA A 136 15.06 -5.44 4.41
C ALA A 136 14.14 -4.99 5.55
N VAL A 137 14.45 -3.88 6.24
CA VAL A 137 13.53 -3.31 7.26
C VAL A 137 12.18 -2.94 6.66
N GLY A 138 12.15 -2.37 5.45
CA GLY A 138 10.90 -2.05 4.76
C GLY A 138 10.16 -3.27 4.18
N ALA A 139 10.86 -4.39 3.94
CA ALA A 139 10.27 -5.64 3.45
C ALA A 139 9.82 -6.56 4.59
N LEU A 140 10.26 -6.31 5.83
CA LEU A 140 9.71 -6.99 7.00
C LEU A 140 8.27 -6.51 7.18
N PRO A 141 7.28 -7.41 7.13
CA PRO A 141 5.94 -7.05 7.53
C PRO A 141 5.99 -6.68 9.03
N PRO A 142 5.42 -5.55 9.45
CA PRO A 142 5.30 -5.23 10.87
C PRO A 142 4.22 -6.09 11.59
N TRP A 143 3.67 -7.10 10.93
CA TRP A 143 2.71 -8.08 11.49
C TRP A 143 2.59 -9.30 10.58
#